data_AF-A0A554MCV7-F1
#
_entry.id   AF-A0A554MCV7-F1
#
_cell.length_a   1.000
_cell.length_b   1.000
_cell.length_c   1.000
_cell.angle_alpha   90.00
_cell.angle_beta   90.00
_cell.angle_gamma   90.00
#
_symmetry.space_group_name_H-M   'P 1'
#
loop_
_entity.id
_entity.type
_entity.pdbx_description
1 polymer ?
#
loop_
_entity_poly.entity_id
_entity_poly.type
_entity_poly.pdbx_seq_one_letter_code
_entity_poly.pdbx_strand_id
1 'polypeptide(L)'
;MKKEIPKTSKTIEITDKNRRNFIKILLIGGGTLLVGKLLSPWVLDLFSPEPGMDIGQDLKDFNIKENKKEIIISDKKSGEEIFIIDKVK
;
A
#
# COMPACT_ATOMS: atom_id res chain seq x y z
N MET A 1 -47.55 40.16 13.75
CA MET A 1 -47.37 38.83 13.12
C MET A 1 -45.93 38.72 12.63
N LYS A 2 -45.09 37.87 13.25
CA LYS A 2 -43.73 37.61 12.77
C LYS A 2 -43.77 36.35 11.91
N LYS A 3 -43.38 36.47 10.64
CA LYS A 3 -43.24 35.33 9.71
C LYS A 3 -41.90 34.66 9.99
N GLU A 4 -41.93 33.41 10.39
CA GLU A 4 -40.73 32.59 10.55
C GLU A 4 -40.28 32.06 9.18
N ILE A 5 -39.00 32.27 8.87
CA ILE A 5 -38.37 31.85 7.62
C ILE A 5 -37.98 30.38 7.77
N PRO A 6 -38.28 29.49 6.79
CA PRO A 6 -37.93 28.08 6.90
C PRO A 6 -36.40 27.92 6.89
N LYS A 7 -35.84 27.40 7.98
CA LYS A 7 -34.43 27.00 8.04
C LYS A 7 -34.24 25.75 7.19
N THR A 8 -33.71 25.92 5.98
CA THR A 8 -33.19 24.80 5.18
C THR A 8 -31.91 24.30 5.82
N SER A 9 -32.02 23.27 6.66
CA SER A 9 -30.86 22.51 7.11
C SER A 9 -30.27 21.80 5.90
N LYS A 10 -29.13 22.29 5.38
CA LYS A 10 -28.28 21.50 4.50
C LYS A 10 -27.80 20.30 5.30
N THR A 11 -28.40 19.14 5.08
CA THR A 11 -27.87 17.86 5.54
C THR A 11 -26.48 17.72 4.94
N ILE A 12 -25.46 17.83 5.78
CA ILE A 12 -24.08 17.57 5.38
C ILE A 12 -24.01 16.07 5.11
N GLU A 13 -23.92 15.69 3.84
CA GLU A 13 -23.83 14.29 3.44
C GLU A 13 -22.71 13.60 4.22
N ILE A 14 -23.09 12.53 4.90
CA ILE A 14 -22.21 11.66 5.64
C ILE A 14 -21.18 11.14 4.64
N THR A 15 -19.97 11.69 4.71
CA THR A 15 -18.90 11.35 3.76
C THR A 15 -18.74 9.83 3.73
N ASP A 16 -18.74 9.26 2.53
CA ASP A 16 -18.64 7.83 2.30
C ASP A 16 -17.36 7.26 2.92
N LYS A 17 -17.51 6.20 3.73
CA LYS A 17 -16.41 5.53 4.43
C LYS A 17 -15.42 4.91 3.45
N ASN A 18 -15.90 4.39 2.33
CA ASN A 18 -15.08 3.77 1.28
C ASN A 18 -14.24 4.82 0.56
N ARG A 19 -14.81 6.00 0.30
CA ARG A 19 -14.09 7.13 -0.30
C ARG A 19 -12.93 7.60 0.58
N ARG A 20 -13.12 7.67 1.90
CA ARG A 20 -12.02 7.99 2.83
C ARG A 20 -10.94 6.92 2.86
N ASN A 21 -11.33 5.65 2.80
CA ASN A 21 -10.36 4.56 2.84
C ASN A 21 -9.51 4.53 1.57
N PHE A 22 -10.14 4.76 0.41
CA PHE A 22 -9.44 4.90 -0.86
C PHE A 22 -8.44 6.06 -0.85
N ILE A 23 -8.85 7.25 -0.37
CA ILE A 23 -7.96 8.41 -0.27
C ILE A 23 -6.78 8.13 0.66
N LYS A 24 -6.99 7.42 1.78
CA LYS A 24 -5.90 7.03 2.68
C LYS A 24 -4.89 6.10 2.00
N ILE A 25 -5.36 5.09 1.27
CA ILE A 25 -4.49 4.17 0.53
C ILE A 25 -3.73 4.91 -0.56
N LEU A 26 -4.39 5.81 -1.29
CA LEU A 26 -3.77 6.64 -2.31
C LEU A 26 -2.69 7.56 -1.71
N LEU A 27 -2.95 8.13 -0.52
CA LEU A 27 -2.00 9.02 0.16
C LEU A 27 -0.76 8.24 0.66
N ILE A 28 -0.98 7.05 1.22
CA ILE A 28 0.11 6.19 1.70
C ILE A 28 0.93 5.67 0.51
N GLY A 29 0.27 5.09 -0.50
CA GLY A 29 0.94 4.56 -1.70
C GLY A 29 1.58 5.63 -2.58
N GLY A 30 0.94 6.79 -2.73
CA GLY A 30 1.52 7.92 -3.45
C GLY A 30 2.67 8.58 -2.68
N GLY A 31 2.55 8.68 -1.35
CA GLY A 31 3.58 9.21 -0.48
C GLY A 31 4.86 8.37 -0.48
N THR A 32 4.74 7.03 -0.42
CA THR A 32 5.90 6.12 -0.46
C THR A 32 6.68 6.21 -1.77
N LEU A 33 6.01 6.40 -2.91
CA LEU A 33 6.69 6.57 -4.21
C LEU A 33 7.51 7.86 -4.27
N LEU A 34 6.99 8.96 -3.71
CA LEU A 34 7.70 10.24 -3.68
C LEU A 34 8.89 10.23 -2.70
N VAL A 35 8.68 9.65 -1.51
CA VAL A 35 9.72 9.56 -0.48
C VAL A 35 10.82 8.57 -0.89
N GLY A 36 10.46 7.44 -1.50
CA GLY A 36 11.42 6.44 -1.99
C GLY A 36 12.37 6.98 -3.06
N LYS A 37 11.89 7.89 -3.92
CA LYS A 37 12.72 8.52 -4.94
C LYS A 37 13.68 9.58 -4.38
N LEU A 38 13.28 10.29 -3.32
CA LEU A 38 14.06 11.41 -2.77
C LEU A 38 15.10 10.97 -1.73
N LEU A 39 14.85 9.88 -1.01
CA LEU A 39 15.67 9.46 0.13
C LEU A 39 16.37 8.11 -0.10
N SER A 40 16.50 7.70 -1.37
CA SER A 40 16.86 6.35 -1.82
C SER A 40 18.02 5.66 -1.07
N PRO A 41 19.16 6.29 -0.72
CA PRO A 41 20.20 5.55 0.00
C PRO A 41 19.90 5.39 1.51
N TRP A 42 19.29 6.40 2.13
CA TRP A 42 19.25 6.52 3.59
C TRP A 42 18.02 5.86 4.24
N VAL A 43 16.87 5.79 3.55
CA VAL A 43 15.69 5.07 4.08
C VAL A 43 15.73 3.58 3.78
N LEU A 44 16.45 3.13 2.76
CA LEU A 44 16.60 1.68 2.51
C LEU A 44 17.31 0.99 3.68
N ASP A 45 18.24 1.67 4.36
CA ASP A 45 18.88 1.16 5.58
C ASP A 45 17.91 1.15 6.79
N LEU A 46 16.94 2.08 6.83
CA LEU A 46 15.93 2.15 7.88
C LEU A 46 14.79 1.13 7.69
N PHE A 47 14.51 0.76 6.43
CA PHE A 47 13.58 -0.30 6.05
C PHE A 47 14.29 -1.64 5.80
N SER A 48 15.60 -1.72 6.06
CA SER A 48 16.28 -3.01 6.12
C SER A 48 15.69 -3.75 7.32
N PRO A 49 14.91 -4.81 7.09
CA PRO A 49 14.28 -5.51 8.19
C PRO A 49 15.41 -6.07 9.06
N GLU A 50 15.40 -5.74 10.36
CA GLU A 50 16.22 -6.47 11.32
C GLU A 50 15.94 -7.97 11.14
N PRO A 51 16.96 -8.85 11.17
CA PRO A 51 16.78 -10.28 11.02
C PRO A 51 16.04 -10.80 12.26
N GLY A 52 14.71 -10.75 12.23
CA GLY A 52 13.85 -11.04 13.38
C GLY A 52 12.55 -10.24 13.45
N MET A 53 12.37 -9.20 12.63
CA MET A 53 11.07 -8.53 12.53
C MET A 53 10.16 -9.34 11.59
N ASP A 54 9.43 -10.29 12.18
CA ASP A 54 8.31 -10.96 11.53
C ASP A 54 7.30 -9.89 11.07
N ILE A 55 7.37 -9.51 9.78
CA ILE A 55 6.24 -8.96 9.05
C ILE A 55 5.26 -10.13 8.90
N GLY A 56 4.68 -10.53 10.03
CA GLY A 56 3.80 -11.67 10.21
C GLY A 56 2.44 -11.38 9.63
N GLN A 57 2.37 -11.30 8.30
CA GLN A 57 1.19 -11.67 7.53
C GLN A 57 1.67 -12.53 6.35
N ASP A 58 1.85 -13.81 6.66
CA ASP A 58 1.48 -14.92 5.78
C ASP A 58 2.18 -15.05 4.42
N LEU A 59 3.51 -14.94 4.38
CA LEU A 59 4.30 -15.34 3.20
C LEU A 59 4.59 -16.86 3.15
N LYS A 60 4.00 -17.68 4.02
CA LYS A 60 4.23 -19.15 4.04
C LYS A 60 3.71 -19.85 2.80
N ASP A 61 2.67 -19.29 2.20
CA ASP A 61 2.01 -19.79 1.00
C ASP A 61 2.66 -19.30 -0.29
N PHE A 62 3.69 -18.43 -0.21
CA PHE A 62 4.43 -17.97 -1.38
C PHE A 62 5.87 -18.53 -1.39
N ASN A 63 6.36 -18.83 -2.59
CA ASN A 63 7.73 -19.24 -2.85
C ASN A 63 8.45 -18.10 -3.59
N ILE A 64 9.54 -17.62 -3.01
CA ILE A 64 10.33 -16.53 -3.58
C ILE A 64 11.66 -17.11 -4.06
N LYS A 65 11.90 -17.04 -5.36
CA LYS A 65 13.16 -17.46 -5.99
C LYS A 65 13.86 -16.27 -6.59
N GLU A 66 15.11 -16.08 -6.17
CA GLU A 66 15.95 -14.99 -6.66
C GLU A 66 17.00 -15.53 -7.62
N ASN A 67 17.00 -15.01 -8.85
CA ASN A 67 18.00 -15.27 -9.86
C ASN A 67 18.88 -14.02 -10.08
N LYS A 68 19.95 -14.17 -10.88
CA LYS A 68 20.86 -13.08 -11.23
C LYS A 68 20.20 -11.95 -12.04
N LYS A 69 19.06 -12.22 -12.68
CA LYS A 69 18.35 -11.26 -13.56
C LYS A 69 17.00 -10.83 -13.01
N GLU A 70 16.37 -11.64 -12.17
CA GLU A 70 14.96 -11.46 -11.81
C GLU A 70 14.68 -12.03 -10.42
N ILE A 71 13.59 -11.57 -9.81
CA ILE A 71 12.98 -12.14 -8.61
C ILE A 71 11.61 -12.69 -9.04
N ILE A 72 11.38 -13.97 -8.79
CA ILE A 72 10.13 -14.67 -9.11
C ILE A 72 9.41 -14.97 -7.80
N ILE A 73 8.14 -14.56 -7.72
CA ILE A 73 7.23 -14.85 -6.61
C ILE A 73 6.14 -15.76 -7.16
N SER A 74 6.01 -16.97 -6.63
CA SER A 74 5.00 -17.94 -7.02
C SER A 74 4.15 -18.40 -5.84
N ASP A 75 2.94 -18.87 -6.14
CA ASP A 75 2.11 -19.60 -5.16
C ASP A 75 2.75 -20.96 -4.89
N LYS A 76 2.91 -21.31 -3.62
CA LYS A 76 3.60 -22.54 -3.22
C LYS A 76 2.74 -23.79 -3.42
N LYS A 77 1.42 -23.67 -3.40
CA LYS A 77 0.48 -24.80 -3.52
C LYS A 77 0.18 -25.13 -4.98
N SER A 78 -0.05 -24.12 -5.83
CA SER A 78 -0.33 -24.29 -7.25
C SER A 78 0.94 -24.27 -8.11
N GLY A 79 2.01 -23.60 -7.64
CA GLY A 79 3.21 -23.36 -8.43
C GLY A 79 3.07 -22.22 -9.44
N GLU A 80 1.94 -21.52 -9.45
CA GLU A 80 1.67 -20.43 -10.38
C GLU A 80 2.56 -19.22 -10.10
N GLU A 81 3.18 -18.67 -11.14
CA GLU A 81 3.99 -17.45 -11.05
C GLU A 81 3.07 -16.23 -10.95
N ILE A 82 3.17 -15.51 -9.84
CA ILE A 82 2.32 -14.36 -9.53
C ILE A 82 3.01 -13.08 -9.98
N PHE A 83 4.30 -12.94 -9.67
CA PHE A 83 5.10 -11.78 -10.04
C PHE A 83 6.48 -12.18 -10.51
N ILE A 84 6.95 -11.51 -11.57
CA ILE A 84 8.33 -11.54 -12.03
C ILE A 84 8.83 -10.10 -12.03
N ILE A 85 9.85 -9.83 -11.23
CA ILE A 85 10.48 -8.51 -11.11
C ILE A 85 11.86 -8.61 -11.73
N ASP A 86 12.02 -8.01 -12.90
CA ASP A 86 13.34 -7.85 -13.52
C ASP A 86 14.21 -6.93 -12.66
N LYS A 87 15.42 -7.40 -12.35
CA LYS A 87 16.43 -6.56 -11.72
C LYS A 87 16.98 -5.63 -12.79
N VAL A 88 16.66 -4.36 -12.64
CA VAL A 88 17.27 -3.31 -13.47
C VAL A 88 18.77 -3.35 -13.21
N LYS A 89 19.53 -3.46 -14.31
CA LYS A 89 20.98 -3.65 -14.34
C LYS A 89 21.74 -2.43 -13.82
#